data_AF-G5E2M2-F1
#
_entry.id   AF-G5E2M2-F1
#
_cell.length_a   1.000
_cell.length_b   1.000
_cell.length_c   1.000
_cell.angle_alpha   90.00
_cell.angle_beta   90.00
_cell.angle_gamma   90.00
#
_symmetry.space_group_name_H-M   'P 1'
#
loop_
_entity.id
_entity.type
_entity.pdbx_description
1 polymer ?
#
loop_
_entity_poly.entity_id
_entity_poly.type
_entity_poly.pdbx_seq_one_letter_code
_entity_poly.pdbx_strand_id
1 'polypeptide(L)' 'MAILFAVVARGTTILAKHASCVGNFLEVTEQILAKIPSENNKLTYSHGSYLFHYICQDRIIYLAITDDFERSRAF' A
#
# COMPACT_ATOMS: atom_id res chain seq x y z
N MET A 1 0.74 6.63 14.67
CA MET A 1 0.24 5.23 14.68
C MET A 1 -1.18 5.13 14.14
N ALA A 2 -1.35 5.40 12.85
CA ALA A 2 -2.60 5.17 12.14
C ALA A 2 -2.27 4.79 10.69
N ILE A 3 -3.22 4.15 10.02
CA ILE A 3 -3.14 3.99 8.57
C ILE A 3 -3.33 5.39 7.96
N LEU A 4 -2.30 5.86 7.26
CA LEU A 4 -2.29 7.18 6.62
C LEU A 4 -3.06 7.14 5.30
N PHE A 5 -2.87 6.05 4.56
CA PHE A 5 -3.47 5.83 3.25
C PHE A 5 -3.76 4.36 3.03
N ALA A 6 -4.88 4.05 2.39
CA ALA A 6 -5.24 2.70 1.98
C ALA A 6 -5.79 2.72 0.55
N VAL A 7 -5.47 1.67 -0.23
CA VAL A 7 -5.87 1.53 -1.62
C VAL A 7 -6.15 0.07 -1.96
N VAL A 8 -7.14 -0.13 -2.82
CA VAL A 8 -7.38 -1.40 -3.51
C VAL A 8 -7.14 -1.18 -5.00
N ALA A 9 -6.32 -2.02 -5.60
CA ALA A 9 -5.93 -1.93 -7.01
C ALA A 9 -5.90 -3.30 -7.69
N ARG A 10 -5.94 -3.32 -9.02
CA ARG A 10 -5.66 -4.48 -9.86
C ARG A 10 -4.52 -4.13 -10.79
N GLY A 11 -3.32 -4.68 -10.52
CA GLY A 11 -2.09 -4.17 -11.13
C GLY A 11 -1.91 -2.68 -10.80
N THR A 12 -1.74 -1.84 -11.83
CA THR A 12 -1.63 -0.38 -11.68
C THR A 12 -2.97 0.36 -11.68
N THR A 13 -4.09 -0.34 -11.89
CA THR A 13 -5.43 0.28 -11.92
C THR A 13 -6.01 0.37 -10.52
N ILE A 14 -6.15 1.59 -10.00
CA ILE A 14 -6.77 1.84 -8.69
C ILE A 14 -8.30 1.69 -8.79
N LEU A 15 -8.88 0.91 -7.87
CA LEU A 15 -10.32 0.67 -7.79
C LEU A 15 -10.97 1.55 -6.70
N ALA A 16 -10.29 1.68 -5.56
CA ALA A 16 -10.74 2.51 -4.44
C ALA A 16 -9.53 3.00 -3.64
N LYS A 17 -9.62 4.21 -3.07
CA LYS A 17 -8.57 4.79 -2.22
C LYS A 17 -9.15 5.67 -1.13
N HIS A 18 -8.46 5.74 0.00
CA HIS A 18 -8.78 6.64 1.10
C HIS A 18 -7.50 7.16 1.76
N ALA A 19 -7.49 8.44 2.14
CA ALA A 19 -6.40 9.07 2.87
C ALA A 19 -6.97 9.72 4.14
N SER A 20 -6.33 9.49 5.28
CA SER A 20 -6.73 10.12 6.55
C SER A 20 -6.13 11.52 6.71
N CYS A 21 -5.09 11.85 5.94
CA CYS A 21 -4.45 13.16 5.92
C CYS A 21 -4.04 13.58 4.49
N VAL A 22 -3.66 14.85 4.33
CA VAL A 22 -3.17 15.39 3.06
C VAL A 22 -1.73 14.93 2.84
N GLY A 23 -1.44 14.44 1.63
CA GLY A 23 -0.10 14.01 1.23
C GLY A 23 -0.07 13.56 -0.22
N ASN A 24 1.12 13.32 -0.76
CA ASN A 24 1.36 12.85 -2.12
C ASN A 24 1.22 11.32 -2.25
N PHE A 25 0.33 10.70 -1.46
CA PHE A 25 0.20 9.24 -1.39
C PHE A 25 -0.12 8.58 -2.73
N LEU A 26 -0.89 9.26 -3.60
CA LEU A 26 -1.29 8.72 -4.89
C LEU A 26 -0.10 8.51 -5.83
N GLU A 27 0.76 9.53 -5.96
CA GLU A 27 1.94 9.49 -6.80
C GLU A 27 2.92 8.38 -6.36
N VAL A 28 3.14 8.27 -5.05
CA VAL A 28 3.99 7.21 -4.48
C VAL A 28 3.37 5.83 -4.69
N THR A 29 2.04 5.71 -4.53
CA THR A 29 1.31 4.45 -4.72
C THR A 29 1.43 3.95 -6.15
N GLU A 30 1.30 4.81 -7.15
CA GLU A 30 1.43 4.40 -8.57
C GLU A 30 2.82 3.81 -8.86
N GLN A 31 3.88 4.40 -8.30
CA GLN A 31 5.24 3.87 -8.42
C GLN A 31 5.43 2.53 -7.72
N ILE A 32 4.71 2.29 -6.63
CA ILE A 32 4.77 1.01 -5.89
C ILE A 32 3.96 -0.07 -6.61
N LEU A 33 2.75 0.24 -7.08
CA LEU A 33 1.92 -0.70 -7.84
C LEU A 33 2.65 -1.22 -9.09
N ALA A 34 3.46 -0.38 -9.74
CA ALA A 34 4.29 -0.79 -10.88
C ALA A 34 5.39 -1.82 -10.53
N LYS A 35 5.74 -1.98 -9.24
CA LYS A 35 6.76 -2.91 -8.75
C LYS A 35 6.17 -4.20 -8.17
N ILE A 36 4.86 -4.24 -7.91
CA ILE A 36 4.22 -5.40 -7.29
C ILE A 36 3.97 -6.47 -8.37
N PRO A 37 4.52 -7.68 -8.19
CA PRO A 37 4.30 -8.78 -9.12
C PRO A 37 2.85 -9.29 -9.01
N SER A 38 2.34 -9.91 -10.06
CA SER A 38 0.93 -10.33 -10.13
C SER A 38 0.61 -11.62 -9.37
N GLU A 39 1.63 -12.36 -8.95
CA GLU A 39 1.54 -13.58 -8.16
C GLU A 39 1.09 -13.29 -6.72
N ASN A 40 0.46 -14.28 -6.10
CA ASN A 40 -0.01 -14.15 -4.72
C ASN A 40 1.19 -14.06 -3.75
N ASN A 41 1.34 -12.93 -3.09
CA ASN A 41 2.37 -12.68 -2.09
C ASN A 41 2.00 -11.51 -1.18
N LYS A 42 2.79 -11.29 -0.14
CA LYS A 42 2.70 -10.12 0.72
C LYS A 42 4.09 -9.63 1.08
N LEU A 43 4.26 -8.32 1.19
CA LEU A 43 5.55 -7.70 1.51
C LEU A 43 5.33 -6.34 2.17
N THR A 44 6.37 -5.86 2.85
CA THR A 44 6.47 -4.48 3.31
C THR A 44 7.67 -3.82 2.65
N TYR A 45 7.44 -2.73 1.92
CA TYR A 45 8.53 -1.82 1.51
C TYR A 45 8.75 -0.77 2.60
N SER A 46 10.00 -0.33 2.77
CA SER A 46 10.36 0.79 3.63
C SER A 46 10.96 1.91 2.80
N HIS A 47 10.53 3.15 3.04
CA HIS A 47 11.12 4.34 2.42
C HIS A 47 11.04 5.53 3.38
N GLY A 48 12.19 6.03 3.82
CA GLY A 48 12.27 7.04 4.87
C GLY A 48 11.60 6.55 6.15
N SER A 49 10.68 7.36 6.69
CA SER A 49 9.91 7.05 7.91
C SER A 49 8.60 6.32 7.67
N TYR A 50 8.34 5.87 6.43
CA TYR A 50 7.07 5.24 6.06
C TYR A 50 7.25 3.77 5.67
N LEU A 51 6.22 2.99 5.97
CA LEU A 51 6.08 1.59 5.59
C LEU A 51 4.91 1.43 4.62
N PHE A 52 5.11 0.59 3.60
CA PHE A 52 4.12 0.29 2.57
C PHE A 52 3.85 -1.21 2.62
N HIS A 53 2.74 -1.58 3.23
CA HIS A 53 2.32 -2.96 3.38
C HIS A 53 1.40 -3.32 2.23
N TYR A 54 1.60 -4.47 1.60
CA TYR A 54 0.63 -4.97 0.63
C TYR A 54 0.41 -6.47 0.74
N ILE A 55 -0.79 -6.87 0.30
CA ILE A 55 -1.18 -8.24 -0.01
C ILE A 55 -1.63 -8.24 -1.47
N CYS A 56 -1.03 -9.09 -2.30
CA CYS A 56 -1.52 -9.43 -3.61
C CYS A 56 -2.23 -10.79 -3.51
N GLN A 57 -3.52 -10.81 -3.84
CA GLN A 57 -4.32 -12.04 -3.86
C GLN A 57 -5.28 -11.98 -5.05
N ASP A 58 -5.22 -13.00 -5.91
CA ASP A 58 -6.06 -13.12 -7.11
C ASP A 58 -5.96 -11.89 -8.02
N ARG A 59 -4.74 -11.33 -8.11
CA ARG A 59 -4.40 -10.09 -8.83
C ARG A 59 -5.02 -8.82 -8.25
N ILE A 60 -5.64 -8.89 -7.07
CA ILE A 60 -6.08 -7.72 -6.31
C ILE A 60 -5.00 -7.38 -5.28
N ILE A 61 -4.57 -6.13 -5.31
CA ILE A 61 -3.58 -5.56 -4.42
C ILE A 61 -4.33 -4.73 -3.37
N TYR A 62 -4.17 -5.12 -2.11
CA TYR A 62 -4.57 -4.35 -0.93
C TYR A 62 -3.31 -3.72 -0.39
N LEU A 63 -3.22 -2.39 -0.38
CA LEU A 63 -2.03 -1.67 0.08
C LEU A 63 -2.40 -0.62 1.12
N ALA A 64 -1.58 -0.54 2.16
CA ALA A 64 -1.67 0.47 3.21
C ALA A 64 -0.32 1.14 3.45
N ILE A 65 -0.35 2.45 3.68
CA ILE A 65 0.81 3.26 4.06
C ILE A 65 0.67 3.64 5.53
N THR A 66 1.71 3.37 6.30
CA THR A 66 1.77 3.64 7.73
C THR A 66 3.07 4.38 8.08
N ASP A 67 3.08 5.02 9.25
CA ASP A 67 4.27 5.55 9.91
C ASP A 67 5.00 4.42 10.68
N ASP A 68 5.67 4.73 11.79
CA ASP A 68 6.23 3.75 12.72
C ASP A 68 5.09 2.95 13.38
N PHE A 69 4.62 1.92 12.67
CA PHE A 69 3.43 1.14 12.96
C PHE A 69 3.76 -0.35 13.06
N GLU A 70 3.13 -1.02 14.02
CA GLU A 70 3.35 -2.44 14.23
C GLU A 70 2.82 -3.24 13.03
N ARG A 71 3.69 -4.01 12.36
CA ARG A 71 3.34 -4.75 11.14
C ARG A 71 2.16 -5.71 11.34
N SER A 72 2.06 -6.31 12.53
CA SER A 72 0.97 -7.23 12.92
C SER A 72 -0.41 -6.57 12.85
N ARG A 73 -0.49 -5.25 13.05
CA ARG A 73 -1.74 -4.48 12.98
C ARG A 73 -2.07 -3.99 11.57
N ALA A 74 -1.09 -3.98 10.67
CA ALA A 74 -1.26 -3.53 9.29
C ALA A 74 -1.70 -4.67 8.35
N PHE A 75 -1.35 -5.91 8.68
CA PHE A 75 -1.68 -7.11 7.91
C PHE A 75 -2.95 -7.82 8.39
#